data_AF-A0A7V0IS80-F1
#
_entry.id   AF-A0A7V0IS80-F1
#
_cell.length_a   1.000
_cell.length_b   1.000
_cell.length_c   1.000
_cell.angle_alpha   90.00
_cell.angle_beta   90.00
_cell.angle_gamma   90.00
#
_symmetry.space_group_name_H-M   'P 1'
#
loop_
_entity.id
_entity.type
_entity.pdbx_description
1 polymer ?
#
loop_
_entity_poly.entity_id
_entity_poly.type
_entity_poly.pdbx_seq_one_letter_code
_entity_poly.pdbx_strand_id
1 'polypeptide(L)'
;MSEALYKMDGGALVPSELTASPWDRDSQHAGPPAALMARALEVAVPEMAINRMTVEVLGPIPLRPVRVETEVVRSGRRIQL
;
A
#
# COMPACT_ATOMS: atom_id res chain seq x y z
N MET A 1 -12.85 5.76 -18.76
CA MET A 1 -12.21 4.70 -17.95
C MET A 1 -11.45 5.38 -16.83
N SER A 2 -11.67 5.01 -15.56
CA SER A 2 -10.85 5.53 -14.47
C SER A 2 -9.44 4.95 -14.56
N GLU A 3 -8.43 5.77 -14.42
CA GLU A 3 -7.04 5.31 -14.34
C GLU A 3 -6.75 4.72 -12.95
N ALA A 4 -5.87 3.72 -12.88
CA ALA A 4 -5.52 3.03 -11.64
C ALA A 4 -4.35 3.74 -10.93
N LEU A 5 -4.33 3.70 -9.59
CA LEU A 5 -3.20 4.21 -8.80
C LEU A 5 -1.92 3.42 -9.05
N TYR A 6 -2.02 2.09 -9.15
CA TYR A 6 -0.91 1.20 -9.48
C TYR A 6 -1.31 0.20 -10.56
N LYS A 7 -0.36 -0.15 -11.42
CA LYS A 7 -0.47 -1.26 -12.37
C LYS A 7 0.53 -2.35 -11.99
N MET A 8 0.13 -3.62 -12.11
CA MET A 8 1.06 -4.74 -11.95
C MET A 8 1.89 -4.90 -13.21
N ASP A 9 3.22 -4.95 -13.07
CA ASP A 9 4.16 -5.25 -14.16
C ASP A 9 5.32 -6.09 -13.61
N GLY A 10 5.54 -7.28 -14.16
CA GLY A 10 6.66 -8.15 -13.78
C GLY A 10 6.76 -8.47 -12.27
N GLY A 11 5.65 -8.46 -11.54
CA GLY A 11 5.62 -8.65 -10.08
C GLY A 11 5.91 -7.39 -9.24
N ALA A 12 6.10 -6.25 -9.89
CA ALA A 12 6.17 -4.94 -9.24
C ALA A 12 4.87 -4.15 -9.44
N LEU A 13 4.62 -3.22 -8.53
CA LEU A 13 3.51 -2.27 -8.59
C LEU A 13 4.04 -0.93 -9.11
N VAL A 14 3.68 -0.60 -10.34
CA VAL A 14 4.10 0.62 -11.02
C VAL A 14 3.11 1.74 -10.69
N PRO A 15 3.53 2.82 -9.99
CA PRO A 15 2.66 3.94 -9.67
C PRO A 15 2.29 4.73 -10.92
N SER A 16 1.07 5.27 -10.95
CA SER A 16 0.68 6.30 -11.92
C SER A 16 0.88 7.71 -11.35
N GLU A 17 0.76 8.73 -12.20
CA GLU A 17 0.83 10.14 -11.77
C GLU A 17 -0.24 10.52 -10.74
N LEU A 18 -1.34 9.76 -10.65
CA LEU A 18 -2.37 9.93 -9.62
C LEU A 18 -1.84 9.72 -8.21
N THR A 19 -0.67 9.09 -8.06
CA THR A 19 -0.03 8.86 -6.76
C THR A 19 0.93 9.99 -6.36
N ALA A 20 1.21 10.93 -7.26
CA ALA A 20 2.22 11.97 -7.07
C ALA A 20 1.88 12.90 -5.91
N SER A 21 2.92 13.30 -5.19
CA SER A 21 2.82 14.28 -4.11
C SER A 21 2.64 15.69 -4.67
N PRO A 22 1.81 16.54 -4.03
CA PRO A 22 1.69 17.95 -4.42
C PRO A 22 2.95 18.78 -4.06
N TRP A 23 3.85 18.23 -3.23
CA TRP A 23 5.04 18.94 -2.73
C TRP A 23 6.34 18.52 -3.42
N ASP A 24 6.36 17.35 -4.06
CA ASP A 24 7.51 16.81 -4.78
C ASP A 24 7.03 15.87 -5.89
N ARG A 25 7.36 16.17 -7.14
CA ARG A 25 6.89 15.41 -8.31
C ARG A 25 7.55 14.05 -8.44
N ASP A 26 8.73 13.86 -7.84
CA ASP A 26 9.44 12.58 -7.86
C ASP A 26 9.03 11.66 -6.70
N SER A 27 8.09 12.11 -5.86
CA SER A 27 7.56 11.39 -4.71
C SER A 27 6.05 11.18 -4.82
N GLN A 28 5.56 10.19 -4.07
CA GLN A 28 4.15 9.90 -3.88
C GLN A 28 3.63 10.57 -2.61
N HIS A 29 2.35 10.95 -2.58
CA HIS A 29 1.69 11.22 -1.32
C HIS A 29 1.38 9.91 -0.58
N ALA A 30 1.23 9.95 0.74
CA ALA A 30 1.14 8.74 1.56
C ALA A 30 -0.18 7.93 1.38
N GLY A 31 -1.20 8.51 0.76
CA GLY A 31 -2.51 7.88 0.57
C GLY A 31 -2.44 6.60 -0.29
N PRO A 32 -1.95 6.66 -1.54
CA PRO A 32 -1.84 5.50 -2.41
C PRO A 32 -1.02 4.35 -1.82
N PRO A 33 0.18 4.59 -1.24
CA PRO A 33 0.92 3.54 -0.54
C PRO A 33 0.14 2.93 0.64
N ALA A 34 -0.59 3.74 1.40
CA ALA A 34 -1.46 3.25 2.48
C ALA A 34 -2.60 2.38 1.96
N ALA A 35 -3.28 2.78 0.87
CA ALA A 35 -4.33 1.99 0.23
C ALA A 35 -3.78 0.65 -0.32
N LEU A 36 -2.56 0.69 -0.86
CA LEU A 36 -1.87 -0.49 -1.35
C LEU A 36 -1.52 -1.48 -0.23
N MET A 37 -1.03 -0.99 0.91
CA MET A 37 -0.81 -1.81 2.12
C MET A 37 -2.12 -2.39 2.65
N ALA A 38 -3.19 -1.59 2.74
CA ALA A 38 -4.50 -2.07 3.16
C ALA A 38 -5.00 -3.21 2.27
N ARG A 39 -4.89 -3.06 0.95
CA ARG A 39 -5.25 -4.12 -0.01
C ARG A 39 -4.43 -5.40 0.20
N ALA A 40 -3.13 -5.28 0.47
CA ALA A 40 -2.29 -6.44 0.72
C ALA A 40 -2.72 -7.17 2.01
N LEU A 41 -3.06 -6.43 3.07
CA LEU A 41 -3.58 -7.00 4.31
C LEU A 41 -4.93 -7.72 4.11
N GLU A 42 -5.86 -7.14 3.35
CA GLU A 42 -7.14 -7.78 3.00
C GLU A 42 -6.94 -9.10 2.22
N VAL A 43 -5.92 -9.19 1.38
CA VAL A 43 -5.58 -10.42 0.65
C VAL A 43 -4.92 -11.44 1.57
N ALA A 44 -4.05 -11.00 2.48
CA ALA A 44 -3.34 -11.89 3.40
C ALA A 44 -4.25 -12.51 4.46
N VAL A 45 -5.32 -11.81 4.87
CA VAL A 45 -6.25 -12.25 5.94
C VAL A 45 -7.71 -12.02 5.51
N PRO A 46 -8.21 -12.77 4.51
CA PRO A 46 -9.51 -12.50 3.86
C PRO A 46 -10.73 -12.69 4.77
N GLU A 47 -10.60 -13.40 5.88
CA GLU A 47 -11.67 -13.66 6.85
C GLU A 47 -11.84 -12.56 7.91
N MET A 48 -10.96 -11.55 7.94
CA MET A 48 -11.01 -10.44 8.89
C MET A 48 -11.17 -9.09 8.20
N ALA A 49 -11.65 -8.11 8.96
CA ALA A 49 -11.70 -6.71 8.54
C ALA A 49 -10.61 -5.89 9.25
N ILE A 50 -10.03 -4.92 8.54
CA ILE A 50 -9.06 -3.99 9.12
C ILE A 50 -9.78 -3.07 10.11
N ASN A 51 -9.41 -3.18 11.40
CA ASN A 51 -9.92 -2.29 12.44
C ASN A 51 -9.05 -1.04 12.63
N ARG A 52 -7.73 -1.19 12.57
CA ARG A 52 -6.76 -0.11 12.71
C ARG A 52 -5.50 -0.45 11.91
N MET A 53 -5.02 0.53 11.14
CA MET A 53 -3.73 0.46 10.46
C MET A 53 -2.89 1.66 10.90
N THR A 54 -1.62 1.42 11.19
CA THR A 54 -0.64 2.49 11.42
C THR A 54 0.35 2.43 10.27
N VAL A 55 0.61 3.60 9.68
CA VAL A 55 1.57 3.75 8.58
C VAL A 55 2.65 4.69 9.06
N GLU A 56 3.88 4.20 9.02
CA GLU A 56 5.06 4.99 9.33
C GLU A 56 5.81 5.28 8.03
N VAL A 57 5.95 6.57 7.70
CA VAL A 57 6.66 7.02 6.51
C VAL A 57 8.07 7.44 6.94
N LEU A 58 9.05 6.56 6.67
CA LEU A 58 10.44 6.75 7.11
C LEU A 58 11.25 7.71 6.21
N GLY A 59 10.68 8.11 5.07
CA GLY A 59 11.29 9.03 4.12
C GLY A 59 10.41 9.25 2.88
N PRO A 60 10.89 10.01 1.88
CA PRO A 60 10.16 10.21 0.62
C PRO A 60 9.83 8.87 -0.06
N ILE A 61 8.58 8.73 -0.52
CA ILE A 61 8.11 7.53 -1.21
C ILE A 61 8.28 7.76 -2.72
N PRO A 62 9.21 7.10 -3.42
CA PRO A 62 9.53 7.47 -4.80
C PRO A 62 8.41 7.14 -5.78
N LEU A 63 8.23 7.95 -6.82
CA LEU A 63 7.37 7.65 -7.98
C LEU A 63 8.05 6.61 -8.91
N ARG A 64 8.39 5.45 -8.37
CA ARG A 64 9.07 4.33 -9.05
C ARG A 64 8.39 3.00 -8.66
N PRO A 65 8.61 1.90 -9.42
CA PRO A 65 8.02 0.61 -9.08
C PRO A 65 8.32 0.18 -7.63
N VAL A 66 7.31 -0.31 -6.94
CA VAL A 66 7.40 -0.76 -5.53
C VAL A 66 6.97 -2.21 -5.37
N ARG A 67 7.29 -2.80 -4.22
CA ARG A 67 6.78 -4.09 -3.77
C ARG A 67 6.09 -3.91 -2.42
N VAL A 68 5.19 -4.83 -2.11
CA VAL A 68 4.48 -4.87 -0.84
C VAL A 68 4.64 -6.28 -0.29
N GLU A 69 5.00 -6.36 0.98
CA GLU A 69 5.15 -7.60 1.70
C GLU A 69 4.26 -7.52 2.94
N THR A 70 3.69 -8.65 3.32
CA THR A 70 2.79 -8.77 4.47
C THR A 70 3.19 -9.98 5.28
N GLU A 71 3.20 -9.82 6.59
CA GLU A 71 3.48 -10.87 7.54
C GLU A 71 2.45 -10.80 8.68
N VAL A 72 1.97 -11.96 9.12
CA VAL A 72 1.17 -12.06 10.34
C VAL A 72 2.13 -12.23 11.51
N VAL A 73 2.32 -11.18 12.29
CA VAL A 73 3.23 -11.19 13.45
C VAL A 73 2.58 -11.80 14.69
N ARG A 74 1.24 -11.78 14.79
CA ARG A 74 0.50 -12.41 15.89
C ARG A 74 -0.87 -12.89 15.44
N SER A 75 -1.04 -14.19 15.29
CA SER A 75 -2.35 -14.79 15.00
C SER A 75 -3.31 -14.71 16.20
N GLY A 76 -4.61 -14.61 15.92
CA GLY A 76 -5.62 -14.60 16.97
C GLY A 76 -7.06 -14.63 16.47
N ARG A 77 -7.94 -15.35 17.16
CA ARG A 77 -9.34 -15.58 16.74
C ARG A 77 -10.21 -14.31 16.67
N ARG A 78 -9.85 -13.26 17.42
CA ARG A 78 -10.60 -11.98 17.45
C ARG A 78 -9.80 -10.80 16.92
N ILE A 79 -8.48 -10.81 17.13
CA ILE A 79 -7.57 -9.74 16.72
C ILE A 79 -6.27 -10.41 16.29
N GLN A 80 -5.85 -10.10 15.07
CA GLN A 80 -4.58 -10.49 14.47
C GLN A 80 -3.70 -9.24 14.26
N LEU A 81 -2.38 -9.40 14.35
CA LEU A 81 -1.39 -8.41 13.92
C LEU A 81 -0.54 -9.02 12.80
#